data_AF-A0A2V6N543-F1
#
_entry.id   AF-A0A2V6N543-F1
#
_cell.length_a   1.000
_cell.length_b   1.000
_cell.length_c   1.000
_cell.angle_alpha   90.00
_cell.angle_beta   90.00
_cell.angle_gamma   90.00
#
_symmetry.space_group_name_H-M   'P 1'
#
loop_
_entity.id
_entity.type
_entity.pdbx_description
1 polymer ?
#
loop_
_entity_poly.entity_id
_entity_poly.type
_entity_poly.pdbx_seq_one_letter_code
_entity_poly.pdbx_strand_id
1 'polypeptide(L)'
;MMAKSGSLPIGFVPAKQFRTRHAMMRRSHRVCVTRAEEGAALWDRGELTTAPAPHVEVKDTVGAGDAFMAGLMVGLTRGMDHRRVLENACRLGAYVASHYGATPLLPSELTQPLRPSDS
;
A
#
# COMPACT_ATOMS: atom_id res chain seq x y z
N MET A 1 7.95 18.55 -43.90
CA MET A 1 7.81 19.25 -42.60
C MET A 1 7.37 18.21 -41.57
N MET A 2 8.16 18.02 -40.51
CA MET A 2 7.98 17.03 -39.43
C MET A 2 6.73 17.37 -38.58
N ALA A 3 6.09 16.43 -37.88
CA ALA A 3 6.51 16.05 -36.53
C ALA A 3 6.10 14.61 -36.14
N LYS A 4 7.01 13.91 -35.46
CA LYS A 4 6.89 12.58 -34.87
C LYS A 4 6.29 12.63 -33.45
N SER A 5 5.63 11.53 -33.08
CA SER A 5 5.44 10.94 -31.74
C SER A 5 6.30 11.52 -30.61
N GLY A 6 5.66 11.93 -29.52
CA GLY A 6 6.30 12.29 -28.24
C GLY A 6 5.67 11.53 -27.07
N SER A 7 6.24 10.37 -26.75
CA SER A 7 6.10 9.73 -25.44
C SER A 7 6.93 10.55 -24.43
N LEU A 8 6.28 11.09 -23.41
CA LEU A 8 6.98 11.70 -22.27
C LEU A 8 7.59 10.58 -21.41
N PRO A 9 8.89 10.63 -21.07
CA PRO A 9 9.48 9.67 -20.15
C PRO A 9 8.96 9.96 -18.75
N ILE A 10 8.34 8.96 -18.12
CA ILE A 10 7.94 8.98 -16.72
C ILE A 10 9.24 8.99 -15.91
N GLY A 11 9.68 10.19 -15.55
CA GLY A 11 10.95 10.44 -14.89
C GLY A 11 10.97 9.91 -13.47
N PHE A 12 12.01 9.14 -13.16
CA PHE A 12 12.59 8.94 -11.84
C PHE A 12 12.40 10.17 -10.93
N VAL A 13 11.67 10.00 -9.82
CA VAL A 13 11.52 11.07 -8.81
C VAL A 13 12.86 11.27 -8.11
N PRO A 14 13.53 12.43 -8.23
CA PRO A 14 14.84 12.64 -7.64
C PRO A 14 14.75 12.64 -6.11
N ALA A 15 15.76 12.05 -5.44
CA ALA A 15 15.93 12.01 -3.98
C ALA A 15 15.81 13.37 -3.25
N LYS A 16 15.81 14.50 -3.99
CA LYS A 16 15.68 15.85 -3.45
C LYS A 16 14.26 16.22 -3.00
N GLN A 17 13.19 15.55 -3.47
CA GLN A 17 11.82 15.74 -2.94
C GLN A 17 11.59 15.04 -1.59
N PHE A 18 12.55 14.23 -1.13
CA PHE A 18 12.55 13.64 0.21
C PHE A 18 12.93 14.67 1.30
N ARG A 19 13.45 15.85 0.94
CA ARG A 19 14.09 16.78 1.89
C ARG A 19 13.11 17.47 2.85
N THR A 20 11.83 17.62 2.48
CA THR A 20 10.79 18.16 3.38
C THR A 20 10.19 17.09 4.30
N ARG A 21 10.39 15.79 4.01
CA ARG A 21 9.85 14.66 4.80
C ARG A 21 10.70 14.28 6.01
N HIS A 22 11.96 14.72 6.05
CA HIS A 22 12.94 14.28 7.03
C HIS A 22 12.62 14.71 8.47
N ALA A 23 11.86 15.80 8.66
CA ALA A 23 11.49 16.30 9.99
C ALA A 23 10.37 15.46 10.65
N MET A 24 9.39 14.97 9.87
CA MET A 24 8.25 14.21 10.41
C MET A 24 8.65 12.78 10.82
N MET A 25 9.63 12.20 10.11
CA MET A 25 10.20 10.89 10.42
C MET A 25 11.04 10.88 11.71
N ARG A 26 11.54 12.03 12.18
CA ARG A 26 12.33 12.11 13.43
C ARG A 26 11.52 11.98 14.71
N ARG A 27 10.19 12.09 14.64
CA ARG A 27 9.28 11.96 15.80
C ARG A 27 8.29 10.80 15.68
N SER A 28 8.12 10.23 14.50
CA SER A 28 7.15 9.16 14.26
C SER A 28 7.85 7.81 14.31
N HIS A 29 7.42 6.92 15.21
CA HIS A 29 7.98 5.56 15.30
C HIS A 29 7.70 4.73 14.04
N ARG A 30 6.59 5.01 13.34
CA ARG A 30 6.12 4.32 12.14
C ARG A 30 5.57 5.29 11.11
N VAL A 31 5.91 5.11 9.83
CA VAL A 31 5.35 5.86 8.70
C VAL A 31 5.09 4.90 7.55
N CYS A 32 3.85 4.81 7.08
CA CYS A 32 3.49 4.03 5.89
C CYS A 32 3.08 4.98 4.75
N VAL A 33 3.57 4.72 3.54
CA VAL A 33 3.25 5.47 2.33
C VAL A 33 2.66 4.50 1.31
N THR A 34 1.41 4.72 0.92
CA THR A 34 0.77 4.02 -0.20
C THR A 34 1.17 4.71 -1.52
N ARG A 35 1.30 3.91 -2.57
CA ARG A 35 1.72 4.32 -3.92
C ARG A 35 0.80 3.69 -4.98
N ALA A 36 -0.48 3.54 -4.65
CA ALA A 36 -1.49 2.94 -5.52
C ALA A 36 -1.01 1.61 -6.16
N GLU A 37 -0.96 1.53 -7.49
CA GLU A 37 -0.52 0.35 -8.25
C GLU A 37 0.93 -0.07 -8.00
N GLU A 38 1.78 0.82 -7.46
CA GLU A 38 3.17 0.50 -7.07
C GLU A 38 3.26 -0.12 -5.66
N GLY A 39 2.13 -0.28 -4.96
CA GLY A 39 2.06 -0.87 -3.63
C GLY A 39 2.32 0.12 -2.50
N ALA A 40 3.18 -0.25 -1.55
CA ALA A 40 3.41 0.55 -0.35
C ALA A 40 4.81 0.38 0.24
N ALA A 41 5.21 1.34 1.07
CA ALA A 41 6.43 1.34 1.84
C ALA A 41 6.14 1.66 3.31
N LEU A 42 6.68 0.85 4.23
CA LEU A 42 6.60 1.04 5.67
C LEU A 42 8.01 1.33 6.21
N TRP A 43 8.12 2.44 6.93
CA TRP A 43 9.24 2.74 7.81
C TRP A 43 8.83 2.42 9.26
N ASP A 44 9.55 1.54 9.94
CA ASP A 44 9.38 1.28 11.38
C ASP A 44 10.76 1.29 12.07
N ARG A 45 10.98 2.24 12.99
CA ARG A 45 12.17 2.31 13.85
C ARG A 45 13.54 2.10 13.15
N GLY A 46 13.72 2.57 11.92
CA GLY A 46 15.00 2.44 11.21
C GLY A 46 14.97 1.43 10.06
N GLU A 47 13.93 0.62 9.96
CA GLU A 47 13.77 -0.40 8.93
C GLU A 47 12.78 0.07 7.86
N LEU A 48 13.16 -0.08 6.59
CA LEU A 48 12.30 0.18 5.44
C LEU A 48 11.87 -1.15 4.81
N THR A 49 10.58 -1.41 4.79
CA THR A 49 9.96 -2.55 4.11
C THR A 49 9.08 -2.06 2.96
N THR A 50 9.11 -2.74 1.82
CA THR A 50 8.24 -2.44 0.67
C THR A 50 7.51 -3.68 0.18
N ALA A 51 6.30 -3.49 -0.34
CA ALA A 51 5.54 -4.53 -1.03
C ALA A 51 4.87 -3.96 -2.29
N PRO A 52 4.82 -4.72 -3.40
CA PRO A 52 4.06 -4.33 -4.59
C PRO A 52 2.55 -4.51 -4.35
N ALA A 53 1.74 -3.74 -5.07
CA ALA A 53 0.31 -4.04 -5.19
C ALA A 53 0.07 -5.13 -6.26
N PRO A 54 -0.92 -6.01 -6.08
CA PRO A 54 -1.36 -6.87 -7.17
C PRO A 54 -2.02 -6.02 -8.27
N HIS A 55 -1.79 -6.40 -9.52
CA HIS A 55 -2.46 -5.77 -10.66
C HIS A 55 -3.94 -6.19 -10.69
N VAL A 56 -4.84 -5.20 -10.76
CA VAL A 56 -6.29 -5.39 -10.84
C VAL A 56 -6.90 -4.41 -11.84
N GLU A 57 -8.04 -4.78 -12.41
CA GLU A 57 -8.89 -3.81 -13.11
C GLU A 57 -9.60 -2.94 -12.07
N VAL A 58 -9.31 -1.64 -12.06
CA VAL A 58 -9.90 -0.69 -11.10
C VAL A 58 -11.30 -0.31 -11.57
N LYS A 59 -12.29 -0.48 -10.68
CA LYS A 59 -13.69 -0.09 -10.94
C LYS A 59 -14.10 1.15 -10.15
N ASP A 60 -13.73 1.22 -8.88
CA ASP A 60 -14.03 2.31 -7.96
C ASP A 60 -13.00 2.29 -6.83
N THR A 61 -12.41 3.44 -6.48
CA THR A 61 -11.34 3.51 -5.47
C THR A 61 -11.84 3.85 -4.07
N VAL A 62 -13.14 4.16 -3.92
CA VAL A 62 -13.74 4.44 -2.61
C VAL A 62 -13.51 3.26 -1.67
N GLY A 63 -13.02 3.52 -0.46
CA GLY A 63 -12.75 2.49 0.56
C GLY A 63 -11.47 1.67 0.38
N ALA A 64 -10.77 1.76 -0.76
CA ALA A 64 -9.52 1.01 -0.98
C ALA A 64 -8.43 1.37 0.04
N GLY A 65 -8.32 2.66 0.37
CA GLY A 65 -7.40 3.14 1.41
C GLY A 65 -7.76 2.65 2.82
N ASP A 66 -9.06 2.60 3.14
CA ASP A 66 -9.54 2.10 4.43
C ASP A 66 -9.29 0.60 4.57
N ALA A 67 -9.52 -0.18 3.51
CA ALA A 67 -9.22 -1.60 3.48
C ALA A 67 -7.73 -1.90 3.62
N PHE A 68 -6.88 -1.12 2.93
CA PHE A 68 -5.43 -1.17 3.12
C PHE A 68 -5.05 -0.87 4.58
N MET A 69 -5.57 0.22 5.14
CA MET A 69 -5.27 0.65 6.50
C MET A 69 -5.72 -0.38 7.53
N ALA A 70 -6.90 -0.97 7.36
CA ALA A 70 -7.42 -2.04 8.21
C ALA A 70 -6.47 -3.25 8.23
N GLY A 71 -6.02 -3.71 7.04
CA GLY A 71 -5.03 -4.79 6.93
C GLY A 71 -3.71 -4.45 7.60
N LEU A 72 -3.20 -3.23 7.38
CA LEU A 72 -1.97 -2.73 7.98
C LEU A 72 -2.07 -2.73 9.52
N MET A 73 -3.14 -2.16 10.08
CA MET A 73 -3.34 -2.05 11.52
C MET A 73 -3.50 -3.42 12.17
N VAL A 74 -4.31 -4.31 11.60
CA VAL A 74 -4.49 -5.68 12.12
C VAL A 74 -3.15 -6.41 12.15
N GLY A 75 -2.36 -6.32 11.08
CA GLY A 75 -1.07 -6.98 11.01
C GLY A 75 -0.05 -6.43 12.01
N LEU A 76 0.11 -5.10 12.06
CA LEU A 76 1.07 -4.44 12.94
C LEU A 76 0.74 -4.61 14.43
N THR A 77 -0.54 -4.58 14.80
CA THR A 77 -0.96 -4.75 16.21
C THR A 77 -0.80 -6.18 16.70
N ARG A 78 -0.70 -7.16 15.79
CA ARG A 78 -0.47 -8.57 16.10
C ARG A 78 0.98 -9.00 16.01
N GLY A 79 1.89 -8.06 15.76
CA GLY A 79 3.32 -8.36 15.64
C GLY A 79 3.66 -9.25 14.44
N MET A 80 2.84 -9.23 13.39
CA MET A 80 3.13 -9.95 12.16
C MET A 80 4.34 -9.35 11.45
N ASP A 81 5.02 -10.17 10.65
CA ASP A 81 6.12 -9.74 9.77
C ASP A 81 5.69 -8.57 8.86
N HIS A 82 6.47 -7.49 8.86
CA HIS A 82 6.13 -6.25 8.14
C HIS A 82 5.89 -6.45 6.65
N ARG A 83 6.64 -7.35 6.01
CA ARG A 83 6.47 -7.61 4.58
C ARG A 83 5.13 -8.29 4.32
N ARG A 84 4.79 -9.32 5.10
CA ARG A 84 3.48 -9.98 5.01
C ARG A 84 2.32 -9.03 5.32
N VAL A 85 2.50 -8.13 6.28
CA VAL A 85 1.50 -7.10 6.59
C VAL A 85 1.26 -6.19 5.39
N LEU A 86 2.32 -5.65 4.78
CA LEU A 86 2.19 -4.78 3.62
C LEU A 86 1.58 -5.52 2.42
N GLU A 87 2.00 -6.76 2.15
CA GLU A 87 1.45 -7.57 1.06
C GLU A 87 -0.06 -7.82 1.25
N ASN A 88 -0.49 -8.16 2.46
CA ASN A 88 -1.91 -8.35 2.77
C ASN A 88 -2.71 -7.05 2.68
N ALA A 89 -2.17 -5.94 3.18
CA ALA A 89 -2.80 -4.62 3.10
C ALA A 89 -2.97 -4.17 1.63
N CYS A 90 -1.93 -4.34 0.81
CA CYS A 90 -1.99 -4.07 -0.63
C CYS A 90 -3.05 -4.93 -1.33
N ARG A 91 -3.14 -6.23 -0.99
CA ARG A 91 -4.16 -7.13 -1.56
C ARG A 91 -5.59 -6.70 -1.19
N LEU A 92 -5.81 -6.27 0.05
CA LEU A 92 -7.12 -5.76 0.48
C LEU A 92 -7.52 -4.49 -0.26
N GLY A 93 -6.62 -3.50 -0.31
CA GLY A 93 -6.88 -2.24 -1.01
C GLY A 93 -7.16 -2.46 -2.50
N ALA A 94 -6.35 -3.29 -3.17
CA ALA A 94 -6.55 -3.63 -4.57
C ALA A 94 -7.86 -4.40 -4.82
N TYR A 95 -8.24 -5.31 -3.90
CA TYR A 95 -9.52 -6.02 -4.02
C TYR A 95 -10.71 -5.07 -3.89
N VAL A 96 -10.70 -4.16 -2.93
CA VAL A 96 -11.78 -3.17 -2.81
C VAL A 96 -11.81 -2.26 -4.04
N ALA A 97 -10.63 -1.83 -4.54
CA ALA A 97 -10.54 -1.01 -5.74
C ALA A 97 -11.11 -1.66 -7.02
N SER A 98 -11.20 -2.99 -7.06
CA SER A 98 -11.74 -3.75 -8.20
C SER A 98 -13.24 -4.04 -8.11
N HIS A 99 -13.92 -3.48 -7.11
CA HIS A 99 -15.36 -3.60 -6.89
C HIS A 99 -15.99 -2.21 -6.81
N TYR A 100 -17.31 -2.13 -7.03
CA TYR A 100 -18.06 -0.89 -6.83
C TYR A 100 -18.39 -0.71 -5.34
N GLY A 101 -18.22 0.52 -4.85
CA GLY A 101 -18.50 0.88 -3.46
C GLY A 101 -17.40 0.49 -2.45
N ALA A 102 -17.52 1.02 -1.24
CA ALA A 102 -16.45 1.00 -0.24
C ALA A 102 -16.20 -0.34 0.45
N THR A 103 -17.24 -1.16 0.60
CA THR A 103 -17.23 -2.34 1.49
C THR A 103 -17.82 -3.57 0.78
N PRO A 104 -17.16 -4.09 -0.28
CA PRO A 104 -17.56 -5.35 -0.88
C PRO A 104 -17.36 -6.51 0.11
N LEU A 105 -18.07 -7.62 -0.12
CA LEU A 105 -17.82 -8.85 0.64
C LEU A 105 -16.39 -9.33 0.37
N LEU A 106 -15.60 -9.45 1.43
CA LEU A 106 -14.22 -9.88 1.35
C LEU A 106 -14.14 -11.42 1.34
N PRO A 107 -13.42 -12.00 0.36
CA PRO A 107 -13.23 -13.43 0.28
C PRO A 107 -12.32 -13.92 1.42
N SER A 108 -12.45 -15.20 1.76
CA SER A 108 -11.79 -15.76 2.94
C SER A 108 -10.26 -15.72 2.80
N GLU A 109 -9.76 -15.82 1.58
CA GLU A 109 -8.34 -15.85 1.23
C GLU A 109 -7.64 -14.51 1.50
N LEU A 110 -8.41 -13.41 1.58
CA LEU A 110 -7.91 -12.09 1.97
C LEU A 110 -7.99 -11.84 3.48
N THR A 111 -8.89 -12.52 4.19
CA THR A 111 -9.12 -12.30 5.61
C THR A 111 -8.42 -13.33 6.50
N GLN A 112 -8.29 -14.58 6.07
CA GLN A 112 -7.60 -15.66 6.78
C GLN A 112 -6.14 -15.32 7.13
N PRO A 113 -5.31 -14.73 6.24
CA PRO A 113 -3.93 -14.36 6.58
C PRO A 113 -3.84 -13.33 7.71
N LEU A 114 -4.94 -12.61 7.97
CA LEU A 114 -5.07 -11.60 9.00
C LEU A 114 -5.85 -12.12 10.22
N ARG A 115 -6.12 -13.43 10.34
CA ARG A 115 -6.71 -14.01 11.55
C ARG A 115 -5.62 -14.38 12.56
N PRO A 116 -5.91 -14.39 13.87
CA PRO A 116 -4.97 -14.92 14.84
C PRO A 116 -4.73 -16.39 14.50
N SER A 117 -3.52 -16.89 14.70
CA SER A 117 -3.32 -18.32 14.83
C SER A 117 -4.01 -18.75 16.12
N ASP A 118 -5.00 -19.64 16.03
CA ASP A 118 -5.65 -20.22 17.20
C ASP A 118 -4.55 -20.84 18.10
N SER A 119 -4.39 -20.29 19.30
CA SER A 119 -3.46 -20.73 20.35
C SER A 119 -4.10 -21.74 21.27
#